data_AF-A0A3R5WDU3-F1
#
_entry.id   AF-A0A3R5WDU3-F1
#
_cell.length_a   1.000
_cell.length_b   1.000
_cell.length_c   1.000
_cell.angle_alpha   90.00
_cell.angle_beta   90.00
_cell.angle_gamma   90.00
#
_symmetry.space_group_name_H-M   'P 1'
#
loop_
_entity.id
_entity.type
_entity.pdbx_description
1 polymer ?
#
loop_
_entity_poly.entity_id
_entity_poly.type
_entity_poly.pdbx_seq_one_letter_code
_entity_poly.pdbx_strand_id
1 'polypeptide(L)'
;LMEIMVGSLAPLLKEDFIWCRICERIITGVPDRCLESIHILQNVLGYLGTSHTRRHLLIKSFKELLSVWGDNSAIRHTSPEQHLYLTRALFISLGFLTDKDKETHKDELIRLIMPGVQAHIGNSDHKIRTQGMVLAETLATVIDPNGPKLKFEYEKDKETASLLELMIPPSDPGLEQLQKKFEAIQLEQKLDTKMVDTDIKTDEKMETRTDIDSDLDSDDDLVPYDMSNDVRVTQVKEPKYIRDCME
;
A
#
# COMPACT_ATOMS: atom_id res chain seq x y z
N LEU A 1 -10.10 -15.36 9.90
CA LEU A 1 -9.79 -14.78 8.56
C LEU A 1 -8.31 -14.51 8.33
N MET A 2 -7.60 -13.82 9.26
CA MET A 2 -6.16 -13.59 9.09
C MET A 2 -5.36 -14.89 8.92
N GLU A 3 -5.65 -15.95 9.69
CA GLU A 3 -4.95 -17.25 9.54
C GLU A 3 -5.19 -17.93 8.18
N ILE A 4 -6.42 -17.87 7.67
CA ILE A 4 -6.79 -18.45 6.37
C ILE A 4 -6.12 -17.66 5.25
N MET A 5 -6.13 -16.32 5.31
CA MET A 5 -5.42 -15.47 4.36
C MET A 5 -3.90 -15.72 4.40
N VAL A 6 -3.29 -15.79 5.58
CA VAL A 6 -1.85 -16.01 5.73
C VAL A 6 -1.42 -17.39 5.21
N GLY A 7 -2.18 -18.45 5.51
CA GLY A 7 -1.89 -19.80 5.00
C GLY A 7 -2.01 -19.91 3.48
N SER A 8 -2.97 -19.19 2.88
CA SER A 8 -3.20 -19.18 1.44
C SER A 8 -2.19 -18.32 0.68
N LEU A 9 -1.70 -17.25 1.31
CA LEU A 9 -0.78 -16.29 0.71
C LEU A 9 0.69 -16.72 0.86
N ALA A 10 1.06 -17.44 1.93
CA ALA A 10 2.44 -17.89 2.18
C ALA A 10 3.16 -18.59 1.01
N PRO A 11 2.49 -19.42 0.17
CA PRO A 11 3.09 -20.00 -1.02
C PRO A 11 3.24 -18.96 -2.16
N LEU A 12 2.27 -18.06 -2.33
CA LEU A 12 2.25 -17.00 -3.35
C LEU A 12 3.25 -15.87 -3.05
N LEU A 13 3.60 -15.71 -1.77
CA LEU A 13 4.57 -14.75 -1.24
C LEU A 13 6.03 -15.14 -1.54
N LYS A 14 6.31 -16.41 -1.90
CA LYS A 14 7.69 -16.84 -2.18
C LYS A 14 8.26 -16.31 -3.50
N GLU A 15 7.41 -15.95 -4.46
CA GLU A 15 7.87 -15.58 -5.81
C GLU A 15 7.79 -14.09 -6.11
N ASP A 16 6.96 -13.33 -5.36
CA ASP A 16 6.78 -11.90 -5.60
C ASP A 16 7.04 -11.07 -4.32
N PHE A 17 8.22 -10.45 -4.30
CA PHE A 17 8.69 -9.56 -3.23
C PHE A 17 7.75 -8.38 -2.96
N ILE A 18 6.91 -8.02 -3.92
CA ILE A 18 5.99 -6.90 -3.83
C ILE A 18 4.73 -7.32 -3.11
N TRP A 19 4.23 -8.51 -3.44
CA TRP A 19 3.06 -9.06 -2.78
C TRP A 19 3.33 -9.25 -1.29
N CYS A 20 4.56 -9.63 -0.91
CA CYS A 20 5.04 -9.60 0.47
C CYS A 20 4.90 -8.25 1.16
N ARG A 21 5.29 -7.17 0.48
CA ARG A 21 5.24 -5.82 1.04
C ARG A 21 3.81 -5.30 1.19
N ILE A 22 2.95 -5.61 0.23
CA ILE A 22 1.53 -5.23 0.24
C ILE A 22 0.80 -6.02 1.33
N CYS A 23 1.01 -7.33 1.40
CA CYS A 23 0.40 -8.21 2.40
C CYS A 23 0.89 -7.91 3.82
N GLU A 24 2.19 -7.69 4.07
CA GLU A 24 2.71 -7.33 5.42
C GLU A 24 1.92 -6.15 6.00
N ARG A 25 1.75 -5.08 5.23
CA ARG A 25 1.18 -3.83 5.78
C ARG A 25 -0.34 -3.76 5.77
N ILE A 26 -0.99 -4.50 4.89
CA ILE A 26 -2.45 -4.69 4.97
C ILE A 26 -2.80 -5.61 6.14
N ILE A 27 -2.00 -6.65 6.41
CA ILE A 27 -2.26 -7.64 7.46
C ILE A 27 -1.88 -7.11 8.86
N THR A 28 -0.79 -6.36 9.00
CA THR A 28 -0.37 -5.81 10.32
C THR A 28 -0.95 -4.43 10.64
N GLY A 29 -1.87 -3.90 9.82
CA GLY A 29 -2.17 -2.47 9.81
C GLY A 29 -3.63 -2.09 9.59
N VAL A 30 -4.60 -2.73 10.26
CA VAL A 30 -6.01 -2.28 10.19
C VAL A 30 -6.64 -2.24 11.58
N PRO A 31 -7.01 -1.03 12.07
CA PRO A 31 -8.43 -0.66 12.05
C PRO A 31 -8.77 0.68 11.34
N ASP A 32 -9.91 0.67 10.64
CA ASP A 32 -10.90 1.71 10.28
C ASP A 32 -10.53 3.09 9.64
N ARG A 33 -9.27 3.42 9.34
CA ARG A 33 -8.92 4.64 8.55
C ARG A 33 -7.88 4.41 7.46
N CYS A 34 -7.97 3.26 6.80
CA CYS A 34 -6.89 2.70 5.99
C CYS A 34 -6.39 3.58 4.83
N LEU A 35 -7.09 4.63 4.40
CA LEU A 35 -6.61 5.49 3.31
C LEU A 35 -5.67 6.62 3.76
N GLU A 36 -5.45 6.83 5.05
CA GLU A 36 -4.55 7.89 5.58
C GLU A 36 -3.18 7.36 6.01
N SER A 37 -2.97 6.04 5.95
CA SER A 37 -1.71 5.44 6.40
C SER A 37 -0.58 5.71 5.40
N ILE A 38 0.41 6.50 5.84
CA ILE A 38 1.63 6.81 5.08
C ILE A 38 2.34 5.55 4.55
N HIS A 39 2.21 4.44 5.26
CA HIS A 39 2.81 3.17 4.91
C HIS A 39 2.26 2.60 3.60
N ILE A 40 1.00 2.87 3.27
CA ILE A 40 0.39 2.43 1.99
C ILE A 40 0.98 3.24 0.85
N LEU A 41 1.12 4.57 1.00
CA LEU A 41 1.82 5.40 0.01
C LEU A 41 3.25 4.90 -0.24
N GLN A 42 4.01 4.67 0.83
CA GLN A 42 5.38 4.15 0.73
C GLN A 42 5.45 2.79 0.03
N ASN A 43 4.44 1.95 0.23
CA ASN A 43 4.39 0.62 -0.39
C ASN A 43 4.02 0.69 -1.86
N VAL A 44 2.95 1.42 -2.20
CA VAL A 44 2.48 1.54 -3.58
C VAL A 44 3.51 2.31 -4.41
N LEU A 45 3.94 3.49 -3.97
CA LEU A 45 4.91 4.30 -4.71
C LEU A 45 6.29 3.65 -4.73
N GLY A 46 6.69 3.00 -3.63
CA GLY A 46 7.92 2.21 -3.61
C GLY A 46 7.87 1.02 -4.56
N TYR A 47 6.73 0.33 -4.67
CA TYR A 47 6.53 -0.74 -5.63
C TYR A 47 6.72 -0.28 -7.08
N LEU A 48 6.13 0.87 -7.42
CA LEU A 48 6.24 1.48 -8.74
C LEU A 48 7.67 1.97 -9.03
N GLY A 49 8.32 2.57 -8.03
CA GLY A 49 9.64 3.21 -8.18
C GLY A 49 10.83 2.27 -8.19
N THR A 50 10.73 1.11 -7.51
CA THR A 50 11.87 0.19 -7.33
C THR A 50 12.16 -0.68 -8.55
N SER A 51 11.20 -0.86 -9.48
CA SER A 51 11.41 -1.64 -10.71
C SER A 51 11.37 -0.78 -11.96
N HIS A 52 12.34 -1.01 -12.85
CA HIS A 52 12.38 -0.38 -14.16
C HIS A 52 11.11 -0.62 -14.99
N THR A 53 10.51 -1.81 -14.92
CA THR A 53 9.32 -2.17 -15.71
C THR A 53 8.08 -1.36 -15.35
N ARG A 54 7.98 -0.86 -14.11
CA ARG A 54 6.83 -0.10 -13.59
C ARG A 54 7.13 1.39 -13.39
N ARG A 55 8.39 1.79 -13.57
CA ARG A 55 8.84 3.16 -13.36
C ARG A 55 8.02 4.21 -14.12
N HIS A 56 7.59 3.87 -15.34
CA HIS A 56 6.72 4.74 -16.14
C HIS A 56 5.37 5.03 -15.45
N LEU A 57 4.85 4.08 -14.67
CA LEU A 57 3.64 4.27 -13.86
C LEU A 57 3.91 5.21 -12.68
N LEU A 58 5.06 5.11 -12.01
CA LEU A 58 5.46 6.07 -10.97
C LEU A 58 5.45 7.50 -11.54
N ILE A 59 6.08 7.70 -12.69
CA ILE A 59 6.14 9.03 -13.34
C ILE A 59 4.76 9.53 -13.72
N LYS A 60 3.93 8.68 -14.32
CA LYS A 60 2.55 9.02 -14.67
C LYS A 60 1.77 9.43 -13.43
N SER A 61 1.80 8.62 -12.38
CA SER A 61 1.13 8.91 -11.11
C SER A 61 1.66 10.19 -10.49
N PHE A 62 2.97 10.43 -10.50
CA PHE A 62 3.56 11.65 -9.95
C PHE A 62 3.05 12.92 -10.65
N LYS A 63 2.95 12.89 -11.97
CA LYS A 63 2.39 14.01 -12.77
C LYS A 63 0.90 14.23 -12.49
N GLU A 64 0.13 13.16 -12.39
CA GLU A 64 -1.30 13.23 -12.04
C GLU A 64 -1.48 13.80 -10.62
N LEU A 65 -0.67 13.35 -9.65
CA LEU A 65 -0.67 13.90 -8.29
C LEU A 65 -0.32 15.39 -8.28
N LEU A 66 0.68 15.84 -9.05
CA LEU A 66 1.02 17.26 -9.18
C LEU A 66 -0.14 18.07 -9.77
N SER A 67 -0.83 17.54 -10.78
CA SER A 67 -1.97 18.19 -11.40
C SER A 67 -3.15 18.35 -10.44
N VAL A 68 -3.47 17.32 -9.65
CA VAL A 68 -4.56 17.38 -8.66
C VAL A 68 -4.17 18.26 -7.48
N TRP A 69 -2.93 18.14 -7.00
CA TRP A 69 -2.43 18.93 -5.88
C TRP A 69 -2.45 20.42 -6.21
N GLY A 70 -2.04 20.79 -7.43
CA GLY A 70 -2.00 22.18 -7.86
C GLY A 70 -3.34 22.80 -8.26
N ASP A 71 -4.43 22.02 -8.32
CA ASP A 71 -5.74 22.52 -8.74
C ASP A 71 -6.41 23.35 -7.63
N ASN A 72 -6.87 24.56 -7.98
CA ASN A 72 -7.43 25.49 -6.99
C ASN A 72 -8.74 24.98 -6.37
N SER A 73 -9.55 24.24 -7.15
CA SER A 73 -10.78 23.63 -6.67
C SER A 73 -10.48 22.49 -5.70
N ALA A 74 -9.53 21.62 -6.06
CA ALA A 74 -9.07 20.54 -5.21
C ALA A 74 -8.55 21.05 -3.86
N ILE A 75 -7.72 22.10 -3.85
CA ILE A 75 -7.22 22.71 -2.61
C ILE A 75 -8.36 23.25 -1.72
N ARG A 76 -9.41 23.82 -2.31
CA ARG A 76 -10.54 24.41 -1.56
C ARG A 76 -11.53 23.39 -1.01
N HIS A 77 -11.71 22.28 -1.72
CA HIS A 77 -12.78 21.32 -1.43
C HIS A 77 -12.28 20.00 -0.85
N THR A 78 -10.97 19.79 -0.77
CA THR A 78 -10.36 18.64 -0.10
C THR A 78 -10.15 18.95 1.39
N SER A 79 -10.36 17.96 2.26
CA SER A 79 -10.05 18.12 3.69
C SER A 79 -8.54 18.36 3.92
N PRO A 80 -8.14 19.05 5.00
CA PRO A 80 -6.72 19.25 5.32
C PRO A 80 -5.92 17.94 5.40
N GLU A 81 -6.52 16.88 5.94
CA GLU A 81 -5.91 15.56 6.08
C GLU A 81 -5.64 14.90 4.72
N GLN A 82 -6.62 14.96 3.82
CA GLN A 82 -6.48 14.42 2.45
C GLN A 82 -5.49 15.24 1.62
N HIS A 83 -5.47 16.56 1.79
CA HIS A 83 -4.52 17.43 1.11
C HIS A 83 -3.08 17.19 1.59
N LEU A 84 -2.90 16.97 2.90
CA LEU A 84 -1.63 16.53 3.47
C LEU A 84 -1.23 15.14 2.98
N TYR A 85 -2.17 14.20 2.85
CA TYR A 85 -1.91 12.87 2.29
C TYR A 85 -1.40 12.95 0.85
N LEU A 86 -2.01 13.79 0.02
CA LEU A 86 -1.57 14.06 -1.35
C LEU A 86 -0.15 14.69 -1.37
N THR A 87 0.10 15.66 -0.49
CA THR A 87 1.42 16.27 -0.33
C THR A 87 2.47 15.22 0.03
N ARG A 88 2.19 14.34 1.00
CA ARG A 88 3.08 13.23 1.40
C ARG A 88 3.37 12.27 0.24
N ALA A 89 2.38 11.96 -0.59
CA ALA A 89 2.57 11.13 -1.78
C ALA A 89 3.57 11.75 -2.77
N LEU A 90 3.57 13.08 -2.91
CA LEU A 90 4.54 13.80 -3.74
C LEU A 90 5.96 13.70 -3.17
N PHE A 91 6.15 13.89 -1.86
CA PHE A 91 7.47 13.73 -1.22
C PHE A 91 8.01 12.30 -1.34
N ILE A 92 7.17 11.28 -1.15
CA ILE A 92 7.59 9.89 -1.34
C ILE A 92 7.99 9.64 -2.80
N SER A 93 7.17 10.09 -3.75
CA SER A 93 7.45 9.91 -5.18
C SER A 93 8.76 10.58 -5.59
N LEU A 94 9.06 11.77 -5.04
CA LEU A 94 10.32 12.48 -5.23
C LEU A 94 11.53 11.65 -4.81
N GLY A 95 11.42 10.93 -3.70
CA GLY A 95 12.46 10.02 -3.20
C GLY A 95 12.81 8.87 -4.16
N PHE A 96 11.91 8.52 -5.09
CA PHE A 96 12.12 7.46 -6.07
C PHE A 96 12.53 7.97 -7.47
N LEU A 97 12.62 9.29 -7.67
CA LEU A 97 13.08 9.87 -8.93
C LEU A 97 14.60 9.74 -9.10
N THR A 98 15.02 8.98 -10.11
CA THR A 98 16.40 8.88 -10.61
C THR A 98 16.76 10.10 -11.44
N ASP A 99 18.06 10.31 -11.65
CA ASP A 99 18.55 11.44 -12.44
C ASP A 99 18.04 11.42 -13.89
N LYS A 100 17.94 10.23 -14.50
CA LYS A 100 17.30 10.06 -15.82
C LYS A 100 15.87 10.59 -15.87
N ASP A 101 15.07 10.38 -14.83
CA ASP A 101 13.68 10.83 -14.80
C ASP A 101 13.61 12.35 -14.66
N LYS A 102 14.46 12.91 -13.80
CA LYS A 102 14.58 14.35 -13.59
C LYS A 102 14.95 15.05 -14.89
N GLU A 103 15.94 14.55 -15.62
CA GLU A 103 16.36 15.08 -16.92
C GLU A 103 15.27 14.92 -17.98
N THR A 104 14.67 13.74 -18.10
CA THR A 104 13.69 13.44 -19.16
C THR A 104 12.39 14.22 -19.00
N HIS A 105 11.96 14.48 -17.75
CA HIS A 105 10.66 15.08 -17.46
C HIS A 105 10.73 16.49 -16.88
N LYS A 106 11.93 17.10 -16.81
CA LYS A 106 12.20 18.41 -16.19
C LYS A 106 11.16 19.47 -16.54
N ASP A 107 11.04 19.79 -17.83
CA ASP A 107 10.22 20.91 -18.31
C ASP A 107 8.72 20.69 -18.01
N GLU A 108 8.27 19.44 -18.14
CA GLU A 108 6.88 19.07 -17.88
C GLU A 108 6.56 19.13 -16.38
N LEU A 109 7.45 18.65 -15.52
CA LEU A 109 7.29 18.72 -14.07
C LEU A 109 7.29 20.18 -13.59
N ILE A 110 8.16 21.03 -14.12
CA ILE A 110 8.19 22.48 -13.83
C ILE A 110 6.88 23.13 -14.27
N ARG A 111 6.36 22.80 -15.46
CA ARG A 111 5.08 23.32 -15.96
C ARG A 111 3.89 22.91 -15.08
N LEU A 112 3.90 21.68 -14.55
CA LEU A 112 2.84 21.16 -13.70
C LEU A 112 2.87 21.75 -12.29
N ILE A 113 4.05 21.91 -11.69
CA ILE A 113 4.16 22.38 -10.30
C ILE A 113 3.88 23.88 -10.16
N MET A 114 4.24 24.69 -11.15
CA MET A 114 4.24 26.15 -11.01
C MET A 114 2.87 26.75 -10.68
N PRO A 115 1.77 26.37 -11.37
CA PRO A 115 0.43 26.84 -11.00
C PRO A 115 0.03 26.37 -9.59
N GLY A 116 0.43 25.15 -9.22
CA GLY A 116 0.15 24.61 -7.89
C GLY A 116 0.85 25.40 -6.78
N VAL A 117 2.12 25.73 -6.95
CA VAL A 117 2.86 26.57 -5.98
C VAL A 117 2.20 27.93 -5.82
N GLN A 118 1.79 28.57 -6.92
CA GLN A 118 1.07 29.85 -6.86
C GLN A 118 -0.25 29.73 -6.10
N ALA A 119 -1.02 28.66 -6.34
CA ALA A 119 -2.28 28.40 -5.66
C ALA A 119 -2.10 28.19 -4.15
N HIS A 120 -1.04 27.49 -3.73
CA HIS A 120 -0.75 27.26 -2.32
C HIS A 120 -0.27 28.53 -1.62
N ILE A 121 0.69 29.26 -2.21
CA ILE A 121 1.22 30.50 -1.61
C ILE A 121 0.12 31.54 -1.42
N GLY A 122 -0.82 31.63 -2.37
CA GLY A 122 -1.98 32.51 -2.29
C GLY A 122 -3.10 32.04 -1.35
N ASN A 123 -2.98 30.88 -0.71
CA ASN A 123 -4.03 30.33 0.15
C ASN A 123 -4.06 31.05 1.51
N SER A 124 -5.24 31.24 2.10
CA SER A 124 -5.42 31.85 3.43
C SER A 124 -4.99 30.93 4.59
N ASP A 125 -5.00 29.62 4.41
CA ASP A 125 -4.55 28.65 5.40
C ASP A 125 -3.01 28.62 5.46
N HIS A 126 -2.47 28.86 6.66
CA HIS A 126 -1.03 28.85 6.89
C HIS A 126 -0.39 27.49 6.59
N LYS A 127 -1.03 26.38 6.95
CA LYS A 127 -0.49 25.04 6.73
C LYS A 127 -0.38 24.72 5.24
N ILE A 128 -1.42 25.06 4.46
CA ILE A 128 -1.41 24.87 3.00
C ILE A 128 -0.32 25.72 2.36
N ARG A 129 -0.14 26.98 2.78
CA ARG A 129 0.98 27.83 2.32
C ARG A 129 2.33 27.19 2.61
N THR A 130 2.56 26.76 3.85
CA THR A 130 3.82 26.14 4.27
C THR A 130 4.11 24.87 3.47
N GLN A 131 3.13 23.98 3.30
CA GLN A 131 3.27 22.77 2.47
C GLN A 131 3.67 23.11 1.03
N GLY A 132 3.04 24.13 0.44
CA GLY A 132 3.39 24.63 -0.89
C GLY A 132 4.82 25.16 -0.97
N MET A 133 5.25 25.94 0.02
CA MET A 133 6.63 26.47 0.08
C MET A 133 7.67 25.35 0.21
N VAL A 134 7.48 24.41 1.14
CA VAL A 134 8.42 23.29 1.36
C VAL A 134 8.52 22.43 0.11
N LEU A 135 7.39 22.06 -0.50
CA LEU A 135 7.38 21.24 -1.70
C LEU A 135 8.03 21.98 -2.89
N ALA A 136 7.80 23.29 -3.03
CA ALA A 136 8.41 24.11 -4.07
C ALA A 136 9.95 24.17 -3.96
N GLU A 137 10.49 24.46 -2.77
CA GLU A 137 11.95 24.46 -2.55
C GLU A 137 12.57 23.09 -2.82
N THR A 138 11.89 22.05 -2.34
CA THR A 138 12.33 20.67 -2.49
C THR A 138 12.36 20.28 -3.96
N LEU A 139 11.28 20.53 -4.70
CA LEU A 139 11.19 20.22 -6.13
C LEU A 139 12.20 21.00 -6.95
N ALA A 140 12.37 22.30 -6.68
CA ALA A 140 13.38 23.11 -7.37
C ALA A 140 14.79 22.54 -7.16
N THR A 141 15.11 22.16 -5.93
CA THR A 141 16.41 21.57 -5.59
C THR A 141 16.61 20.19 -6.20
N VAL A 142 15.56 19.36 -6.23
CA VAL A 142 15.63 17.98 -6.72
C VAL A 142 15.66 17.93 -8.25
N ILE A 143 14.80 18.71 -8.94
CA ILE A 143 14.66 18.68 -10.40
C ILE A 143 15.75 19.51 -11.09
N ASP A 144 16.13 20.65 -10.52
CA ASP A 144 17.13 21.54 -11.10
C ASP A 144 18.16 22.05 -10.08
N PRO A 145 19.09 21.19 -9.63
CA PRO A 145 20.08 21.56 -8.60
C PRO A 145 20.96 22.77 -8.96
N ASN A 146 21.15 23.00 -10.27
CA ASN A 146 21.95 24.12 -10.81
C ASN A 146 21.09 25.34 -11.17
N GLY A 147 19.76 25.24 -11.03
CA GLY A 147 18.82 26.29 -11.35
C GLY A 147 18.73 27.38 -10.27
N PRO A 148 17.80 28.34 -10.44
CA PRO A 148 17.51 29.34 -9.42
C PRO A 148 17.07 28.68 -8.12
N LYS A 149 17.78 28.98 -7.03
CA LYS A 149 17.41 28.46 -5.70
C LYS A 149 16.23 29.25 -5.16
N LEU A 150 15.08 28.58 -5.02
CA LEU A 150 13.96 29.12 -4.26
C LEU A 150 14.28 29.04 -2.77
N LYS A 151 13.99 30.12 -2.06
CA LYS A 151 14.09 30.20 -0.61
C LYS A 151 12.92 31.03 -0.07
N PHE A 152 12.03 30.38 0.64
CA PHE A 152 10.89 30.94 1.34
C PHE A 152 11.18 31.03 2.84
N GLU A 153 10.45 31.91 3.51
CA GLU A 153 10.48 32.07 4.95
C GLU A 153 9.29 31.34 5.56
N TYR A 154 9.55 30.25 6.28
CA TYR A 154 8.55 29.50 7.05
C TYR A 154 9.21 28.84 8.26
N GLU A 155 8.40 28.50 9.26
CA GLU A 155 8.87 27.81 10.47
C GLU A 155 9.26 26.37 10.14
N LYS A 156 10.50 25.99 10.46
CA LYS A 156 10.99 24.61 10.32
C LYS A 156 10.64 23.81 11.57
N ASP A 157 9.39 23.40 11.63
CA ASP A 157 8.83 22.60 12.71
C ASP A 157 8.93 21.08 12.47
N LYS A 158 8.32 20.30 13.37
CA LYS A 158 8.26 18.84 13.25
C LYS A 158 7.50 18.37 12.00
N GLU A 159 6.49 19.12 11.56
CA GLU A 159 5.66 18.74 10.42
C GLU A 159 6.46 18.88 9.11
N THR A 160 7.12 20.03 8.91
CA THR A 160 7.99 20.27 7.76
C THR A 160 9.18 19.31 7.71
N ALA A 161 9.80 19.01 8.86
CA ALA A 161 10.84 17.98 8.96
C ALA A 161 10.31 16.60 8.55
N SER A 162 9.13 16.20 9.03
CA SER A 162 8.54 14.91 8.69
C SER A 162 8.24 14.75 7.20
N LEU A 163 7.91 15.83 6.48
CA LEU A 163 7.72 15.79 5.03
C LEU A 163 9.02 15.52 4.28
N LEU A 164 10.12 16.15 4.70
CA LEU A 164 11.43 15.97 4.08
C LEU A 164 11.97 14.56 4.29
N GLU A 165 11.75 13.97 5.48
CA GLU A 165 12.15 12.59 5.79
C GLU A 165 11.50 11.56 4.85
N LEU A 166 10.30 11.84 4.32
CA LEU A 166 9.60 10.93 3.40
C LEU A 166 10.30 10.72 2.05
N MET A 167 11.21 11.62 1.68
CA MET A 167 12.02 11.44 0.47
C MET A 167 13.06 10.32 0.63
N ILE A 168 13.34 9.89 1.85
CA ILE A 168 14.24 8.77 2.11
C ILE A 168 13.38 7.50 2.15
N PRO A 169 13.49 6.60 1.16
CA PRO A 169 12.72 5.36 1.18
C PRO A 169 13.04 4.57 2.46
N PRO A 170 12.03 3.98 3.12
CA PRO A 170 12.28 3.14 4.28
C PRO A 170 13.18 1.96 3.88
N SER A 171 14.12 1.59 4.74
CA SER A 171 14.99 0.44 4.54
C SER A 171 14.15 -0.81 4.27
N ASP A 172 14.61 -1.63 3.31
CA ASP A 172 13.97 -2.91 3.02
C ASP A 172 14.00 -3.76 4.30
N PRO A 173 12.84 -4.15 4.86
CA PRO A 173 12.84 -5.07 5.99
C PRO A 173 13.50 -6.41 5.61
N GLY A 174 13.58 -6.74 4.32
CA GLY A 174 14.03 -8.03 3.84
C GLY A 174 13.05 -9.14 4.22
N LEU A 175 13.14 -10.28 3.54
CA LEU A 175 12.33 -11.46 3.85
C LEU A 175 12.56 -11.96 5.29
N GLU A 176 13.77 -11.80 5.82
CA GLU A 176 14.16 -12.28 7.15
C GLU A 176 13.49 -11.54 8.31
N GLN A 177 13.32 -10.21 8.23
CA GLN A 177 12.60 -9.48 9.28
C GLN A 177 11.09 -9.72 9.17
N LEU A 178 10.57 -9.93 7.96
CA LEU A 178 9.19 -10.35 7.73
C LEU A 178 8.93 -11.68 8.45
N GLN A 179 9.80 -12.67 8.23
CA GLN A 179 9.68 -14.01 8.80
C GLN A 179 9.72 -13.97 10.33
N LYS A 180 10.63 -13.19 10.92
CA LYS A 180 10.71 -12.98 12.39
C LYS A 180 9.47 -12.30 12.97
N LYS A 181 8.89 -11.32 12.27
CA LYS A 181 7.65 -10.66 12.71
C LYS A 181 6.45 -11.62 12.63
N PHE A 182 6.35 -12.43 11.57
CA PHE A 182 5.31 -13.46 11.47
C PHE A 182 5.44 -14.51 12.57
N GLU A 183 6.66 -14.92 12.91
CA GLU A 183 6.93 -15.84 14.03
C GLU A 183 6.54 -15.20 15.38
N ALA A 184 6.83 -13.91 15.60
CA ALA A 184 6.46 -13.21 16.82
C ALA A 184 4.93 -13.11 17.00
N ILE A 185 4.19 -12.82 15.93
CA ILE A 185 2.71 -12.77 15.94
C ILE A 185 2.11 -14.14 16.32
N GLN A 186 2.70 -15.25 15.84
CA GLN A 186 2.27 -16.61 16.20
C GLN A 186 2.58 -16.98 17.66
N LEU A 187 3.64 -16.43 18.25
CA LEU A 187 4.02 -16.68 19.64
C LEU A 187 3.10 -15.95 20.62
N GLU A 188 2.70 -14.70 20.31
CA GLU A 188 1.78 -13.92 21.15
C GLU A 188 0.39 -14.56 21.24
N GLN A 189 -0.12 -15.14 20.14
CA GLN A 189 -1.39 -15.87 20.14
C GLN A 189 -1.38 -17.17 20.97
N LYS A 190 -0.21 -17.83 21.08
CA LYS A 190 -0.04 -19.04 21.90
C LYS A 190 0.00 -18.74 23.40
N LEU A 191 0.35 -17.51 23.81
CA LEU A 191 0.38 -17.10 25.21
C LEU A 191 -1.03 -16.81 25.75
N ASP A 192 -1.94 -16.33 24.91
CA ASP A 192 -3.33 -16.01 25.30
C ASP A 192 -4.28 -17.23 25.36
N THR A 193 -3.87 -18.40 24.86
CA THR A 193 -4.74 -19.59 24.81
C THR A 193 -4.60 -20.53 26.04
N LYS A 194 -3.81 -20.15 27.06
CA LYS A 194 -3.57 -21.00 28.25
C LYS A 194 -4.32 -20.57 29.50
N MET A 195 -5.63 -20.35 29.44
CA MET A 195 -6.52 -20.46 30.61
C MET A 195 -7.95 -20.79 30.16
N VAL A 196 -8.33 -22.08 30.15
CA VAL A 196 -9.61 -22.64 30.64
C VAL A 196 -9.49 -24.16 30.52
N ASP A 197 -9.16 -24.81 31.63
CA ASP A 197 -9.50 -26.20 31.88
C ASP A 197 -11.00 -26.25 32.22
N THR A 198 -11.80 -27.05 31.51
CA THR A 198 -12.90 -27.82 32.13
C THR A 198 -13.26 -29.01 31.23
N ASP A 199 -13.07 -30.20 31.79
CA ASP A 199 -13.58 -31.50 31.37
C ASP A 199 -15.05 -31.49 30.92
N ILE A 200 -15.36 -32.05 29.74
CA ILE A 200 -16.54 -32.94 29.56
C ILE A 200 -16.16 -34.04 28.56
N LYS A 201 -16.15 -35.29 29.06
CA LYS A 201 -16.20 -36.53 28.28
C LYS A 201 -17.64 -36.81 27.86
N THR A 202 -17.86 -37.23 26.61
CA THR A 202 -18.57 -38.49 26.28
C THR A 202 -18.40 -38.83 24.80
N ASP A 203 -18.03 -40.11 24.60
CA ASP A 203 -17.88 -40.93 23.39
C ASP A 203 -18.92 -40.75 22.27
N GLU A 204 -18.49 -40.91 21.01
CA GLU A 204 -18.81 -42.12 20.22
C GLU A 204 -17.86 -42.27 18.99
N LYS A 205 -17.49 -43.53 18.72
CA LYS A 205 -16.50 -44.01 17.75
C LYS A 205 -17.11 -44.17 16.35
N MET A 206 -16.30 -43.99 15.29
CA MET A 206 -16.09 -45.04 14.28
C MET A 206 -14.80 -44.79 13.46
N GLU A 207 -13.93 -45.80 13.44
CA GLU A 207 -12.68 -45.87 12.68
C GLU A 207 -12.93 -46.20 11.20
N THR A 208 -12.07 -45.74 10.28
CA THR A 208 -11.25 -46.64 9.45
C THR A 208 -10.09 -45.89 8.77
N ARG A 209 -8.89 -46.45 8.91
CA ARG A 209 -7.64 -46.12 8.20
C ARG A 209 -7.69 -46.63 6.75
N THR A 210 -6.95 -46.01 5.83
CA THR A 210 -5.69 -46.56 5.27
C THR A 210 -5.12 -45.64 4.18
N ASP A 211 -3.84 -45.31 4.30
CA ASP A 211 -2.97 -44.86 3.21
C ASP A 211 -2.96 -45.89 2.08
N ILE A 212 -3.14 -45.47 0.82
CA ILE A 212 -2.65 -46.19 -0.36
C ILE A 212 -2.17 -45.16 -1.40
N ASP A 213 -0.85 -45.15 -1.54
CA ASP A 213 -0.06 -44.77 -2.70
C ASP A 213 -0.46 -45.65 -3.91
N SER A 214 -0.73 -45.06 -5.07
CA SER A 214 -0.64 -45.77 -6.36
C SER A 214 -0.77 -44.82 -7.55
N ASP A 215 0.38 -44.56 -8.17
CA ASP A 215 0.64 -44.57 -9.61
C ASP A 215 -0.57 -44.75 -10.56
N LEU A 216 -0.73 -43.74 -11.43
CA LEU A 216 -0.88 -43.86 -12.88
C LEU A 216 -1.75 -45.03 -13.41
N ASP A 217 -3.03 -44.74 -13.60
CA ASP A 217 -3.88 -45.34 -14.63
C ASP A 217 -4.32 -44.23 -15.58
N SER A 218 -3.87 -44.34 -16.84
CA SER A 218 -4.15 -43.46 -17.97
C SER A 218 -5.14 -44.15 -18.91
N ASP A 219 -6.37 -44.37 -18.46
CA ASP A 219 -7.48 -44.81 -19.32
C ASP A 219 -8.81 -44.08 -18.98
N ASP A 220 -8.70 -42.83 -18.51
CA ASP A 220 -9.87 -42.01 -18.18
C ASP A 220 -10.43 -41.34 -19.45
N ASP A 221 -11.17 -42.12 -20.24
CA ASP A 221 -11.98 -41.71 -21.41
C ASP A 221 -13.19 -40.81 -21.04
N LEU A 222 -13.09 -40.06 -19.94
CA LEU A 222 -14.15 -39.19 -19.46
C LEU A 222 -14.03 -37.80 -20.08
N VAL A 223 -15.02 -37.46 -20.91
CA VAL A 223 -15.21 -36.11 -21.42
C VAL A 223 -15.80 -35.23 -20.30
N PRO A 224 -15.33 -33.99 -20.12
CA PRO A 224 -15.89 -33.08 -19.11
C PRO A 224 -17.40 -32.90 -19.29
N TYR A 225 -18.14 -32.96 -18.19
CA TYR A 225 -19.59 -32.86 -18.17
C TYR A 225 -20.07 -31.49 -18.68
N ASP A 226 -21.15 -31.46 -19.46
CA ASP A 226 -21.72 -30.23 -20.03
C ASP A 226 -22.50 -29.41 -18.98
N MET A 227 -21.94 -28.25 -18.62
CA MET A 227 -22.50 -27.30 -17.65
C MET A 227 -23.38 -26.20 -18.29
N SER A 228 -23.75 -26.32 -19.56
CA SER A 228 -24.56 -25.31 -20.28
C SER A 228 -25.95 -25.07 -19.68
N ASN A 229 -26.44 -25.99 -18.84
CA ASN A 229 -27.73 -25.89 -18.15
C ASN A 229 -27.60 -25.52 -16.66
N ASP A 230 -26.41 -25.18 -16.17
CA ASP A 230 -26.24 -24.75 -14.79
C ASP A 230 -26.81 -23.34 -14.57
N VAL A 231 -27.86 -23.26 -13.76
CA VAL A 231 -28.48 -21.99 -13.36
C VAL A 231 -28.00 -21.65 -11.96
N ARG A 232 -27.49 -20.42 -11.76
CA ARG A 232 -27.07 -19.93 -10.44
C ARG A 232 -28.22 -19.99 -9.45
N VAL A 233 -28.19 -20.96 -8.54
CA VAL A 233 -29.11 -21.01 -7.40
C VAL A 233 -28.56 -20.12 -6.28
N THR A 234 -28.59 -18.80 -6.50
CA THR A 234 -28.27 -17.84 -5.43
C THR A 234 -29.55 -17.16 -4.98
N GLN A 235 -30.30 -17.82 -4.08
CA GLN A 235 -31.28 -17.15 -3.23
C GLN A 235 -30.67 -16.63 -1.92
N VAL A 236 -29.34 -16.67 -1.79
CA VAL A 236 -28.67 -16.12 -0.61
C VAL A 236 -28.28 -14.68 -0.88
N LYS A 237 -28.74 -13.79 -0.01
CA LYS A 237 -28.46 -12.36 -0.06
C LYS A 237 -26.95 -12.14 0.06
N GLU A 238 -26.39 -11.32 -0.83
CA GLU A 238 -24.95 -11.06 -0.87
C GLU A 238 -24.47 -10.53 0.51
N PRO A 239 -23.53 -11.24 1.16
CA PRO A 239 -23.03 -10.84 2.47
C PRO A 239 -22.25 -9.53 2.33
N LYS A 240 -22.61 -8.53 3.14
CA LYS A 240 -21.93 -7.21 3.13
C LYS A 240 -20.79 -7.16 4.11
N TYR A 241 -20.81 -8.03 5.12
CA TYR A 241 -19.79 -8.11 6.14
C TYR A 241 -19.31 -9.55 6.29
N ILE A 242 -18.05 -9.69 6.69
CA ILE A 242 -17.38 -10.98 6.88
C ILE A 242 -18.15 -11.92 7.85
N ARG A 243 -18.84 -11.34 8.84
CA ARG A 243 -19.67 -12.10 9.79
C ARG A 243 -20.88 -12.78 9.15
N ASP A 244 -21.35 -12.28 8.01
CA ASP A 244 -22.52 -12.80 7.29
C ASP A 244 -22.16 -14.11 6.55
N CYS A 245 -20.87 -14.47 6.50
CA CYS A 245 -20.36 -15.70 5.90
C CYS A 245 -20.10 -16.82 6.93
N MET A 246 -20.46 -16.61 8.20
CA MET A 246 -20.13 -17.52 9.31
C MET A 246 -21.33 -18.34 9.82
N GLU A 247 -22.48 -18.27 9.15
CA GLU A 247 -23.65 -19.13 9.40
C GLU A 247 -23.80 -20.22 8.34
#